data_AF-A0AB34KIS9-F1
#
_entry.id   AF-A0AB34KIS9-F1
#
_cell.length_a   1.000
_cell.length_b   1.000
_cell.length_c   1.000
_cell.angle_alpha   90.00
_cell.angle_beta   90.00
_cell.angle_gamma   90.00
#
_symmetry.space_group_name_H-M   'P 1'
#
loop_
_entity.id
_entity.type
_entity.pdbx_description
1 polymer ?
#
loop_
_entity_poly.entity_id
_entity_poly.type
_entity_poly.pdbx_seq_one_letter_code
_entity_poly.pdbx_strand_id
1 'polypeptide(L)'
;MRMCCPCEVSACIRYGWTRAHAHTLAARTRDATRLAGLTAMAPTNYSLHLVPLAWLLALLPRAYSILAYTTHSRARNLASVRKDPRSFKGLVAADRTLPPLIRDRIVRAESASLNGTENVGLFAAAVVAGNAAGLETGWLNVLAGGYVITRVVYVPVFVLGDTVRLAGLRTGLFAVGAGCCLGLFVMAGVKVNSER
;
A
#
# COMPACT_ATOMS: atom_id res chain seq x y z
N MET A 1 28.38 -25.20 29.22
CA MET A 1 27.40 -26.27 28.91
C MET A 1 27.32 -26.42 27.40
N ARG A 2 27.79 -27.55 26.86
CA ARG A 2 27.83 -27.79 25.41
C ARG A 2 26.49 -28.35 24.95
N MET A 3 25.86 -27.70 23.97
CA MET A 3 24.66 -28.17 23.30
C MET A 3 24.96 -29.49 22.57
N CYS A 4 24.21 -30.55 22.90
CA CYS A 4 24.31 -31.82 22.19
C CYS A 4 23.66 -31.70 20.80
N CYS A 5 24.44 -32.02 19.78
CA CYS A 5 24.03 -32.28 18.40
C CYS A 5 23.00 -33.44 18.35
N PRO A 6 22.22 -33.62 17.26
CA PRO A 6 21.20 -34.66 17.16
C PRO A 6 21.87 -36.04 17.18
N CYS A 7 21.86 -36.68 18.35
CA CYS A 7 22.45 -38.00 18.52
C CYS A 7 21.55 -39.06 17.89
N GLU A 8 22.18 -39.87 17.02
CA GLU A 8 21.68 -41.12 16.48
C GLU A 8 20.96 -41.96 17.55
N VAL A 9 19.89 -42.63 17.15
CA VAL A 9 19.09 -43.58 17.96
C VAL A 9 19.95 -44.58 18.74
N SER A 10 21.16 -44.88 18.22
CA SER A 10 22.20 -45.71 18.85
C SER A 10 22.73 -45.20 20.21
N ALA A 11 22.61 -43.91 20.51
CA ALA A 11 23.05 -43.34 21.79
C ALA A 11 22.05 -43.60 22.92
N CYS A 12 20.74 -43.55 22.66
CA CYS A 12 19.70 -43.76 23.68
C CYS A 12 19.62 -45.21 24.18
N ILE A 13 19.93 -46.19 23.32
CA ILE A 13 19.94 -47.61 23.68
C ILE A 13 21.05 -47.92 24.70
N ARG A 14 22.18 -47.21 24.64
CA ARG A 14 23.33 -47.38 25.56
C ARG A 14 23.03 -46.97 27.01
N TYR A 15 22.03 -46.13 27.24
CA TYR A 15 21.65 -45.63 28.57
C TYR A 15 20.43 -46.34 29.17
N GLY A 16 20.09 -47.55 28.70
CA GLY A 16 19.03 -48.38 29.30
C GLY A 16 17.60 -48.01 28.88
N TRP A 17 17.43 -47.09 27.93
CA TRP A 17 16.12 -46.78 27.39
C TRP A 17 15.71 -47.83 26.36
N THR A 18 14.52 -48.41 26.54
CA THR A 18 13.97 -49.35 25.54
C THR A 18 13.83 -48.64 24.20
N ARG A 19 14.08 -49.38 23.10
CA ARG A 19 13.99 -48.85 21.73
C ARG A 19 12.63 -48.16 21.49
N ALA A 20 11.57 -48.67 22.12
CA ALA A 20 10.24 -48.05 22.12
C ALA A 20 10.22 -46.62 22.66
N HIS A 21 10.84 -46.35 23.83
CA HIS A 21 10.86 -45.01 24.43
C HIS A 21 11.64 -43.98 23.61
N ALA A 22 12.73 -44.41 22.95
CA ALA A 22 13.50 -43.54 22.06
C ALA A 22 12.69 -43.10 20.83
N HIS A 23 11.89 -44.01 20.25
CA HIS A 23 10.99 -43.68 19.14
C HIS A 23 9.85 -42.74 19.56
N THR A 24 9.30 -42.90 20.78
CA THR A 24 8.24 -42.02 21.29
C THR A 24 8.72 -40.58 21.50
N LEU A 25 9.95 -40.40 22.03
CA LEU A 25 10.56 -39.08 22.21
C LEU A 25 10.91 -38.39 20.88
N ALA A 26 11.41 -39.15 19.90
CA ALA A 26 11.67 -38.64 18.55
C ALA A 26 10.37 -38.25 17.80
N ALA A 27 9.28 -38.99 18.01
CA ALA A 27 7.97 -38.63 17.47
C ALA A 27 7.43 -37.34 18.12
N ARG A 28 7.50 -37.24 19.46
CA ARG A 28 7.01 -36.08 20.22
C ARG A 28 7.76 -34.78 19.90
N THR A 29 9.06 -34.86 19.62
CA THR A 29 9.88 -33.71 19.21
C THR A 29 9.57 -33.25 17.77
N ARG A 30 9.30 -34.18 16.86
CA ARG A 30 8.85 -33.89 15.48
C ARG A 30 7.46 -33.26 15.45
N ASP A 31 6.55 -33.73 16.30
CA ASP A 31 5.22 -33.14 16.42
C ASP A 31 5.27 -31.74 17.05
N ALA A 32 6.14 -31.51 18.04
CA ALA A 32 6.33 -30.18 18.61
C ALA A 32 6.93 -29.18 17.59
N THR A 33 7.86 -29.60 16.73
CA THR A 33 8.39 -28.75 15.64
C THR A 33 7.35 -28.52 14.54
N ARG A 34 6.52 -29.51 14.22
CA ARG A 34 5.39 -29.33 13.27
C ARG A 34 4.31 -28.42 13.83
N LEU A 35 3.95 -28.53 15.11
CA LEU A 35 2.97 -27.66 15.77
C LEU A 35 3.49 -26.22 15.91
N ALA A 36 4.80 -26.05 16.16
CA ALA A 36 5.46 -24.74 16.10
C ALA A 36 5.48 -24.16 14.67
N GLY A 37 5.69 -25.00 13.65
CA GLY A 37 5.61 -24.58 12.24
C GLY A 37 4.19 -24.27 11.76
N LEU A 38 3.17 -24.94 12.30
CA LEU A 38 1.75 -24.72 11.98
C LEU A 38 1.17 -23.46 12.65
N THR A 39 1.78 -22.98 13.73
CA THR A 39 1.41 -21.74 14.43
C THR A 39 2.19 -20.53 13.92
N ALA A 40 3.34 -20.73 13.28
CA ALA A 40 4.13 -19.68 12.62
C ALA A 40 3.66 -19.44 11.18
N MET A 41 2.38 -19.13 10.97
CA MET A 41 1.98 -18.55 9.69
C MET A 41 2.54 -17.13 9.66
N ALA A 42 3.69 -16.95 9.02
CA ALA A 42 4.27 -15.63 8.82
C ALA A 42 3.16 -14.70 8.27
N PRO A 43 2.98 -13.49 8.86
CA PRO A 43 1.93 -12.59 8.40
C PRO A 43 2.08 -12.36 6.90
N THR A 44 0.98 -12.50 6.15
CA THR A 44 0.98 -12.36 4.70
C THR A 44 1.38 -10.94 4.32
N ASN A 45 2.35 -10.79 3.42
CA ASN A 45 2.81 -9.47 2.97
C ASN A 45 1.97 -9.00 1.77
N TYR A 46 1.16 -7.97 2.02
CA TYR A 46 0.31 -7.36 0.98
C TYR A 46 0.89 -6.05 0.44
N SER A 47 2.00 -5.56 0.99
CA SER A 47 2.54 -4.23 0.70
C SER A 47 2.78 -3.98 -0.80
N LEU A 48 3.30 -4.96 -1.54
CA LEU A 48 3.53 -4.85 -2.98
C LEU A 48 2.23 -4.83 -3.80
N HIS A 49 1.17 -5.52 -3.36
CA HIS A 49 -0.14 -5.46 -4.01
C HIS A 49 -0.84 -4.11 -3.83
N LEU A 50 -0.45 -3.35 -2.79
CA LEU A 50 -0.97 -2.02 -2.56
C LEU A 50 -0.41 -0.97 -3.54
N VAL A 51 0.69 -1.25 -4.24
CA VAL A 51 1.26 -0.38 -5.27
C VAL A 51 0.34 -0.23 -6.49
N PRO A 52 -0.08 -1.31 -7.19
CA PRO A 52 -1.03 -1.17 -8.29
C PRO A 52 -2.38 -0.65 -7.81
N LEU A 53 -2.82 -0.97 -6.58
CA LEU A 53 -4.03 -0.40 -6.00
C LEU A 53 -3.92 1.13 -5.84
N ALA A 54 -2.81 1.63 -5.30
CA ALA A 54 -2.57 3.07 -5.17
C ALA A 54 -2.52 3.78 -6.53
N TRP A 55 -1.94 3.13 -7.54
CA TRP A 55 -1.94 3.63 -8.91
C TRP A 55 -3.37 3.73 -9.49
N LEU A 56 -4.19 2.68 -9.31
CA LEU A 56 -5.60 2.71 -9.73
C LEU A 56 -6.37 3.82 -9.00
N LEU A 57 -6.18 4.00 -7.69
CA LEU A 57 -6.79 5.09 -6.93
C LEU A 57 -6.40 6.48 -7.45
N ALA A 58 -5.18 6.63 -7.99
CA ALA A 58 -4.75 7.88 -8.62
C ALA A 58 -5.48 8.16 -9.95
N LEU A 59 -5.97 7.14 -10.64
CA LEU A 59 -6.70 7.28 -11.91
C LEU A 59 -8.20 7.50 -11.73
N LEU A 60 -8.80 7.05 -10.63
CA LEU A 60 -10.24 7.18 -10.37
C LEU A 60 -10.77 8.62 -10.49
N PRO A 61 -10.11 9.67 -9.95
CA PRO A 61 -10.59 11.04 -10.10
C PRO A 61 -10.62 11.49 -11.57
N ARG A 62 -9.68 11.02 -12.39
CA ARG A 62 -9.64 11.29 -13.83
C ARG A 62 -10.75 10.56 -14.56
N ALA A 63 -11.08 9.33 -14.17
CA ALA A 63 -12.25 8.64 -14.73
C ALA A 63 -13.55 9.39 -14.40
N TYR A 64 -13.69 9.86 -13.16
CA TYR A 64 -14.83 10.68 -12.73
C TYR A 64 -14.92 11.99 -13.51
N SER A 65 -13.82 12.71 -13.72
CA SER A 65 -13.82 13.99 -14.41
C SER A 65 -14.24 13.87 -15.89
N ILE A 66 -13.80 12.80 -16.58
CA ILE A 66 -14.23 12.49 -17.94
C ILE A 66 -15.73 12.20 -17.95
N LEU A 67 -16.19 11.31 -17.07
CA LEU A 67 -17.59 10.93 -17.01
C LEU A 67 -18.50 12.12 -16.68
N ALA A 68 -18.14 12.93 -15.68
CA ALA A 68 -18.90 14.12 -15.31
C ALA A 68 -18.92 15.15 -16.45
N TYR A 69 -17.83 15.29 -17.22
CA TYR A 69 -17.81 16.15 -18.39
C TYR A 69 -18.74 15.63 -19.50
N THR A 70 -18.69 14.33 -19.81
CA THR A 70 -19.52 13.76 -20.89
C THR A 70 -21.01 13.74 -20.59
N THR A 71 -21.38 13.61 -19.31
CA THR A 71 -22.78 13.60 -18.89
C THR A 71 -23.38 14.99 -18.79
N HIS A 72 -22.61 15.99 -18.37
CA HIS A 72 -23.13 17.34 -18.08
C HIS A 72 -22.80 18.39 -19.14
N SER A 73 -21.78 18.21 -19.97
CA SER A 73 -21.45 19.14 -21.07
C SER A 73 -22.41 18.94 -22.24
N ARG A 74 -23.04 20.03 -22.69
CA ARG A 74 -23.81 20.01 -23.95
C ARG A 74 -22.92 20.16 -25.18
N ALA A 75 -21.74 20.74 -25.02
CA ALA A 75 -20.78 20.91 -26.11
C ALA A 75 -20.18 19.57 -26.59
N ARG A 76 -20.14 18.54 -25.72
CA ARG A 76 -19.65 17.18 -26.02
C ARG A 76 -18.33 17.16 -26.81
N ASN A 77 -17.39 18.05 -26.49
CA ASN A 77 -16.07 18.16 -27.15
C ASN A 77 -15.10 17.01 -26.76
N LEU A 78 -15.59 15.77 -26.74
CA LEU A 78 -14.83 14.57 -26.37
C LEU A 78 -13.64 14.31 -27.28
N ALA A 79 -13.77 14.65 -28.57
CA ALA A 79 -12.67 14.58 -29.52
C ALA A 79 -11.51 15.50 -29.07
N SER A 80 -11.82 16.70 -28.59
CA SER A 80 -10.83 17.65 -28.05
C SER A 80 -10.18 17.14 -26.76
N VAL A 81 -10.97 16.52 -25.87
CA VAL A 81 -10.44 15.88 -24.64
C VAL A 81 -9.45 14.76 -24.98
N ARG A 82 -9.71 13.99 -26.05
CA ARG A 82 -8.82 12.90 -26.50
C ARG A 82 -7.60 13.41 -27.24
N LYS A 83 -7.76 14.46 -28.05
CA LYS A 83 -6.70 15.07 -28.87
C LYS A 83 -5.63 15.73 -27.99
N ASP A 84 -6.05 16.41 -26.92
CA ASP A 84 -5.13 17.03 -25.97
C ASP A 84 -5.61 16.83 -24.53
N PRO A 85 -5.22 15.72 -23.90
CA PRO A 85 -5.65 15.41 -22.54
C PRO A 85 -5.08 16.37 -21.49
N ARG A 86 -3.99 17.10 -21.80
CA ARG A 86 -3.34 18.01 -20.84
C ARG A 86 -4.02 19.38 -20.80
N SER A 87 -4.61 19.83 -21.91
CA SER A 87 -5.43 21.07 -21.93
C SER A 87 -6.87 20.87 -21.44
N PHE A 88 -7.23 19.66 -20.98
CA PHE A 88 -8.60 19.34 -20.56
C PHE A 88 -9.18 20.31 -19.51
N LYS A 89 -8.39 20.76 -18.53
CA LYS A 89 -8.83 21.78 -17.56
C LYS A 89 -9.24 23.09 -18.24
N GLY A 90 -8.50 23.52 -19.27
CA GLY A 90 -8.81 24.70 -20.06
C GLY A 90 -10.09 24.54 -20.87
N LEU A 91 -10.33 23.35 -21.44
CA LEU A 91 -11.58 23.03 -22.14
C LEU A 91 -12.79 23.12 -21.20
N VAL A 92 -12.67 22.54 -20.00
CA VAL A 92 -13.72 22.58 -18.96
C VAL A 92 -14.00 24.01 -18.50
N ALA A 93 -12.97 24.86 -18.40
CA ALA A 93 -13.12 26.25 -18.02
C ALA A 93 -13.81 27.10 -19.12
N ALA A 94 -13.55 26.78 -20.39
CA ALA A 94 -14.16 27.48 -21.53
C ALA A 94 -15.62 27.06 -21.78
N ASP A 95 -16.04 25.88 -21.31
CA ASP A 95 -17.39 25.37 -21.51
C ASP A 95 -18.41 26.06 -20.59
N ARG A 96 -19.15 27.02 -21.16
CA ARG A 96 -20.22 27.76 -20.47
C ARG A 96 -21.50 26.94 -20.28
N THR A 97 -21.62 25.76 -20.88
CA THR A 97 -22.81 24.90 -20.75
C THR A 97 -22.79 24.07 -19.48
N LEU A 98 -21.64 23.94 -18.83
CA LEU A 98 -21.48 23.19 -17.59
C LEU A 98 -22.03 23.94 -16.38
N PRO A 99 -22.79 23.27 -15.49
CA PRO A 99 -23.15 23.84 -14.20
C PRO A 99 -21.89 24.20 -13.40
N PRO A 100 -21.83 25.39 -12.75
CA PRO A 100 -20.64 25.85 -12.03
C PRO A 100 -20.09 24.83 -11.03
N LEU A 101 -20.98 24.23 -10.22
CA LEU A 101 -20.59 23.22 -9.22
C LEU A 101 -19.91 22.00 -9.85
N ILE A 102 -20.41 21.52 -10.99
CA ILE A 102 -19.86 20.35 -11.68
C ILE A 102 -18.51 20.68 -12.30
N ARG A 103 -18.40 21.85 -12.93
CA ARG A 103 -17.14 22.35 -13.49
C ARG A 103 -16.04 22.38 -12.42
N ASP A 104 -16.34 22.92 -11.24
CA ASP A 104 -15.34 23.02 -10.18
C ASP A 104 -14.95 21.65 -9.62
N ARG A 105 -15.90 20.71 -9.52
CA ARG A 105 -15.62 19.30 -9.16
C ARG A 105 -14.73 18.60 -10.19
N ILE A 106 -14.96 18.81 -11.48
CA ILE A 106 -14.13 18.27 -12.57
C ILE A 106 -12.69 18.79 -12.43
N VAL A 107 -12.51 20.10 -12.23
CA VAL A 107 -11.18 20.71 -12.05
C VAL A 107 -10.46 20.17 -10.81
N ARG A 108 -11.18 20.00 -9.70
CA ARG A 108 -10.63 19.39 -8.47
C ARG A 108 -10.26 17.92 -8.68
N ALA A 109 -11.08 17.16 -9.40
CA ALA A 109 -10.81 15.76 -9.71
C ALA A 109 -9.57 15.58 -10.59
N GLU A 110 -9.39 16.41 -11.62
CA GLU A 110 -8.14 16.44 -12.39
C GLU A 110 -6.93 16.74 -11.50
N SER A 111 -7.06 17.69 -10.59
CA SER A 111 -5.98 18.05 -9.67
C SER A 111 -5.67 16.94 -8.66
N ALA A 112 -6.69 16.22 -8.19
CA ALA A 112 -6.53 15.06 -7.32
C ALA A 112 -5.84 13.89 -8.04
N SER A 113 -6.15 13.66 -9.32
CA SER A 113 -5.50 12.62 -10.12
C SER A 113 -4.02 12.93 -10.34
N LEU A 114 -3.69 14.16 -10.75
CA LEU A 114 -2.31 14.60 -10.93
C LEU A 114 -1.49 14.41 -9.65
N ASN A 115 -2.03 14.85 -8.51
CA ASN A 115 -1.39 14.65 -7.22
C ASN A 115 -1.16 13.16 -6.91
N GLY A 116 -2.12 12.29 -7.24
CA GLY A 116 -1.95 10.84 -7.09
C GLY A 116 -0.82 10.28 -7.95
N THR A 117 -0.76 10.68 -9.21
CA THR A 117 0.28 10.21 -10.15
C THR A 117 1.67 10.74 -9.81
N GLU A 118 1.79 11.93 -9.23
CA GLU A 118 3.07 12.48 -8.77
C GLU A 118 3.61 11.74 -7.53
N ASN A 119 2.71 11.29 -6.64
CA ASN A 119 3.10 10.67 -5.36
C ASN A 119 3.20 9.14 -5.43
N VAL A 120 2.56 8.48 -6.39
CA VAL A 120 2.61 7.01 -6.50
C VAL A 120 4.03 6.48 -6.71
N GLY A 121 4.91 7.24 -7.39
CA GLY A 121 6.31 6.86 -7.56
C GLY A 121 7.07 6.83 -6.23
N LEU A 122 6.89 7.85 -5.39
CA LEU A 122 7.47 7.90 -4.04
C LEU A 122 6.98 6.71 -3.19
N PHE A 123 5.68 6.43 -3.24
CA PHE A 123 5.09 5.30 -2.52
C PHE A 123 5.65 3.95 -2.99
N ALA A 124 5.67 3.71 -4.30
CA ALA A 124 6.20 2.47 -4.87
C ALA A 124 7.66 2.25 -4.48
N ALA A 125 8.48 3.30 -4.57
CA ALA A 125 9.89 3.25 -4.18
C ALA A 125 10.05 2.94 -2.68
N ALA A 126 9.24 3.53 -1.81
CA ALA A 126 9.27 3.29 -0.37
C ALA A 126 8.93 1.83 -0.02
N VAL A 127 7.86 1.29 -0.63
CA VAL A 127 7.44 -0.10 -0.44
C VAL A 127 8.51 -1.07 -0.92
N VAL A 128 9.06 -0.85 -2.12
CA VAL A 128 10.13 -1.69 -2.68
C VAL A 128 11.37 -1.63 -1.81
N ALA A 129 11.80 -0.45 -1.37
CA ALA A 129 12.95 -0.29 -0.48
C ALA A 129 12.77 -1.04 0.85
N GLY A 130 11.58 -0.93 1.47
CA GLY A 130 11.27 -1.65 2.69
C GLY A 130 11.28 -3.17 2.52
N ASN A 131 10.73 -3.68 1.42
CA ASN A 131 10.78 -5.11 1.12
C ASN A 131 12.21 -5.58 0.83
N ALA A 132 12.99 -4.81 0.07
CA ALA A 132 14.38 -5.14 -0.25
C ALA A 132 15.29 -5.13 0.98
N ALA A 133 15.03 -4.24 1.94
CA ALA A 133 15.72 -4.20 3.22
C ALA A 133 15.30 -5.31 4.21
N GLY A 134 14.31 -6.15 3.86
CA GLY A 134 13.84 -7.21 4.74
C GLY A 134 13.14 -6.68 6.00
N LEU A 135 12.38 -5.59 5.88
CA LEU A 135 11.53 -5.11 6.98
C LEU A 135 10.50 -6.17 7.38
N GLU A 136 10.13 -6.17 8.66
CA GLU A 136 9.07 -7.03 9.17
C GLU A 136 7.75 -6.76 8.42
N THR A 137 7.07 -7.83 8.02
CA THR A 137 5.81 -7.74 7.26
C THR A 137 4.73 -6.91 7.94
N GLY A 138 4.67 -6.92 9.28
CA GLY A 138 3.72 -6.10 10.04
C GLY A 138 3.88 -4.61 9.72
N TRP A 139 5.11 -4.09 9.79
CA TRP A 139 5.42 -2.70 9.48
C TRP A 139 5.18 -2.34 8.02
N LEU A 140 5.55 -3.24 7.10
CA LEU A 140 5.28 -3.07 5.67
C LEU A 140 3.79 -2.92 5.39
N ASN A 141 2.96 -3.80 5.95
CA ASN A 141 1.52 -3.79 5.75
C ASN A 141 0.86 -2.57 6.41
N VAL A 142 1.27 -2.20 7.63
CA VAL A 142 0.70 -1.06 8.35
C VAL A 142 0.98 0.25 7.62
N LEU A 143 2.23 0.49 7.21
CA LEU A 143 2.57 1.75 6.53
C LEU A 143 2.06 1.79 5.10
N ALA A 144 2.16 0.68 4.35
CA ALA A 144 1.64 0.64 2.99
C ALA A 144 0.11 0.73 2.96
N GLY A 145 -0.56 0.01 3.87
CA GLY A 145 -2.01 0.08 4.07
C GLY A 145 -2.46 1.45 4.54
N GLY A 146 -1.75 2.03 5.51
CA GLY A 146 -1.97 3.40 5.99
C GLY A 146 -1.92 4.43 4.86
N TYR A 147 -0.92 4.35 3.99
CA TYR A 147 -0.85 5.18 2.79
C TYR A 147 -2.09 5.01 1.91
N VAL A 148 -2.46 3.77 1.55
CA VAL A 148 -3.64 3.52 0.70
C VAL A 148 -4.93 4.06 1.33
N ILE A 149 -5.14 3.84 2.63
CA ILE A 149 -6.30 4.36 3.36
C ILE A 149 -6.35 5.89 3.29
N THR A 150 -5.21 6.58 3.50
CA THR A 150 -5.21 8.04 3.35
C THR A 150 -5.60 8.46 1.94
N ARG A 151 -5.16 7.76 0.88
CA ARG A 151 -5.57 8.05 -0.51
C ARG A 151 -7.06 7.80 -0.76
N VAL A 152 -7.63 6.72 -0.20
CA VAL A 152 -9.06 6.40 -0.29
C VAL A 152 -9.92 7.52 0.31
N VAL A 153 -9.51 8.11 1.44
CA VAL A 153 -10.24 9.23 2.07
C VAL A 153 -9.93 10.57 1.38
N TYR A 154 -8.67 10.77 0.97
CA TYR A 154 -8.20 12.00 0.35
C TYR A 154 -8.92 12.31 -0.96
N VAL A 155 -9.16 11.30 -1.80
CA VAL A 155 -9.78 11.50 -3.12
C VAL A 155 -11.19 12.11 -3.02
N PRO A 156 -12.17 11.52 -2.28
CA PRO A 156 -13.48 12.13 -2.10
C PRO A 156 -13.43 13.51 -1.44
N VAL A 157 -12.60 13.69 -0.40
CA VAL A 157 -12.44 14.98 0.28
C VAL A 157 -11.95 16.06 -0.69
N PHE A 158 -11.02 15.73 -1.58
CA PHE A 158 -10.51 16.68 -2.57
C PHE A 158 -11.60 17.02 -3.61
N VAL A 159 -12.24 16.01 -4.19
CA VAL A 159 -13.21 16.23 -5.29
C VAL A 159 -14.44 16.98 -4.80
N LEU A 160 -15.00 16.55 -3.68
CA LEU A 160 -16.28 17.04 -3.17
C LEU A 160 -16.13 18.25 -2.25
N GLY A 161 -14.97 18.43 -1.62
CA GLY A 161 -14.76 19.50 -0.65
C GLY A 161 -14.55 20.88 -1.29
N ASP A 162 -15.35 21.84 -0.84
CA ASP A 162 -15.30 23.26 -1.20
C ASP A 162 -15.07 24.18 0.00
N THR A 163 -14.97 23.62 1.22
CA THR A 163 -14.75 24.39 2.45
C THR A 163 -13.28 24.42 2.88
N VAL A 164 -12.90 25.47 3.62
CA VAL A 164 -11.55 25.62 4.20
C VAL A 164 -11.20 24.44 5.13
N ARG A 165 -12.18 23.91 5.88
CA ARG A 165 -11.96 22.75 6.76
C ARG A 165 -11.58 21.50 5.97
N LEU A 166 -12.25 21.24 4.85
CA LEU A 166 -11.92 20.11 3.98
C LEU A 166 -10.58 20.30 3.28
N ALA A 167 -10.21 21.54 2.94
CA ALA A 167 -8.87 21.86 2.44
C ALA A 167 -7.77 21.58 3.49
N GLY A 168 -8.02 21.89 4.76
CA GLY A 168 -7.12 21.54 5.87
C GLY A 168 -7.00 20.03 6.07
N LEU A 169 -8.12 19.31 6.04
CA LEU A 169 -8.14 17.84 6.12
C LEU A 169 -7.34 17.20 4.97
N ARG A 170 -7.46 17.72 3.76
CA ARG A 170 -6.67 17.27 2.60
C ARG A 170 -5.17 17.39 2.88
N THR A 171 -4.70 18.52 3.41
CA THR A 171 -3.29 18.71 3.75
C THR A 171 -2.84 17.74 4.84
N GLY A 172 -3.66 17.52 5.88
CA GLY A 172 -3.38 16.53 6.92
C GLY A 172 -3.26 15.11 6.38
N LEU A 173 -4.23 14.67 5.57
CA LEU A 173 -4.22 13.36 4.92
C LEU A 173 -2.99 13.18 4.01
N PHE A 174 -2.60 14.23 3.28
CA PHE A 174 -1.38 14.22 2.48
C PHE A 174 -0.14 14.05 3.35
N ALA A 175 -0.02 14.79 4.44
CA ALA A 175 1.11 14.72 5.36
C ALA A 175 1.23 13.33 6.02
N VAL A 176 0.11 12.74 6.44
CA VAL A 176 0.11 11.37 7.00
C VAL A 176 0.56 10.36 5.95
N GLY A 177 0.02 10.42 4.73
CA GLY A 177 0.43 9.52 3.64
C GLY A 177 1.92 9.67 3.30
N ALA A 178 2.42 10.90 3.18
CA ALA A 178 3.85 11.16 2.98
C ALA A 178 4.69 10.62 4.14
N GLY A 179 4.22 10.79 5.38
CA GLY A 179 4.83 10.23 6.58
C GLY A 179 4.96 8.70 6.54
N CYS A 180 3.95 7.99 6.02
CA CYS A 180 4.03 6.54 5.82
C CYS A 180 5.16 6.16 4.85
N CYS A 181 5.29 6.87 3.73
CA CYS A 181 6.36 6.63 2.75
C CYS A 181 7.75 6.93 3.34
N LEU A 182 7.90 8.08 3.99
CA LEU A 182 9.16 8.46 4.63
C LEU A 182 9.54 7.49 5.75
N GLY A 183 8.56 7.05 6.55
CA GLY A 183 8.76 6.04 7.59
C GLY A 183 9.29 4.71 7.04
N LEU A 184 8.75 4.24 5.92
CA LEU A 184 9.26 3.04 5.23
C LEU A 184 10.73 3.21 4.82
N PHE A 185 11.10 4.34 4.22
CA PHE A 185 12.50 4.61 3.86
C PHE A 185 13.43 4.68 5.06
N VAL A 186 13.02 5.39 6.13
CA VAL A 186 13.83 5.51 7.34
C VAL A 186 14.04 4.15 7.99
N MET A 187 12.98 3.34 8.15
CA MET A 187 13.10 2.00 8.71
C MET A 187 13.97 1.10 7.83
N ALA A 188 13.82 1.17 6.51
CA ALA A 188 14.66 0.40 5.58
C ALA A 188 16.14 0.77 5.75
N GLY A 189 16.46 2.07 5.84
CA GLY A 189 17.83 2.54 6.06
C GLY A 189 18.42 2.10 7.40
N VAL A 190 17.64 2.18 8.48
CA VAL A 190 18.06 1.70 9.81
C VAL A 190 18.33 0.20 9.78
N LYS A 191 17.45 -0.59 9.15
CA LYS A 191 17.57 -2.04 9.03
C LYS A 191 18.85 -2.44 8.29
N VAL A 192 19.11 -1.84 7.13
CA VAL A 192 20.33 -2.10 6.35
C VAL A 192 21.60 -1.76 7.12
N ASN A 193 21.60 -0.69 7.92
CA ASN A 193 22.76 -0.30 8.72
C ASN A 193 22.99 -1.24 9.91
N SER A 194 21.94 -1.85 10.48
CA SER A 194 22.05 -2.76 11.62
C SER A 194 22.62 -4.13 11.29
N GLU A 195 22.67 -4.49 10.00
CA GLU A 195 23.15 -5.79 9.51
C GLU A 195 24.58 -5.75 8.94
N ARG A 196 25.24 -4.58 9.05
CA ARG A 196 26.68 -4.41 8.74
C ARG A 196 27.52 -4.62 9.99
#